data_AF-A0A9D0W353-F1
#
_entry.id   AF-A0A9D0W353-F1
#
_cell.length_a   1.000
_cell.length_b   1.000
_cell.length_c   1.000
_cell.angle_alpha   90.00
_cell.angle_beta   90.00
_cell.angle_gamma   90.00
#
_symmetry.space_group_name_H-M   'P 1'
#
loop_
_entity.id
_entity.type
_entity.pdbx_description
1 polymer ?
#
loop_
_entity_poly.entity_id
_entity_poly.type
_entity_poly.pdbx_seq_one_letter_code
_entity_poly.pdbx_strand_id
1 'polypeptide(L)'
;MNAELNSDWPLRTARFSLRENGTPVADEFDDIYFSTENGLAETRHVFIEGNDLPTRFAKLDPSSGPFTILETGFGTGLNFLATWQTFLALAPPSARLHFVSIEAHPFYAKDIVRLHKNSELAELARVLAEAWPDLVPGLHRRHFAGGRITLTLGFGDVRRLLPQMDLKADALFLDGFSPARNPAMWQPEVMCLLASLMNVGGSFATFTSARMVKDALAEGGFAFEKAPGYGRKRDMLKGILTRTPQPRRVEPALPMSITGDVGARQAIVIGAGLAGCAITSALAARGWRITLFERGSEPAQAASGNPAGIFLPVLSRDWNALSNLTGSATGYLRSEIARMNASGGDIDWSVCGVLRLARGDKHLAQQLRILETLKPDSSFAQWLTQDQASDLAGVSVNAPGWWFPGCGWVNPPSLCKAWLASAAEATTTHFNKPVFKIEKYGDLWRAFNEQGVVLAEAPVVIVANANEAAKFAATRHLPLIPFRGQISQLPISHLHTSA
;
A
#
# COMPACT_ATOMS: atom_id res chain seq x y z
N MET A 1 19.26 7.79 27.18
CA MET A 1 19.58 7.93 25.74
C MET A 1 18.35 7.48 24.96
N ASN A 2 17.57 8.43 24.48
CA ASN A 2 16.47 8.14 23.57
C ASN A 2 17.10 7.66 22.26
N ALA A 3 17.02 6.37 21.97
CA ALA A 3 17.19 5.92 20.60
C ALA A 3 16.12 6.65 19.79
N GLU A 4 16.51 7.47 18.82
CA GLU A 4 15.57 8.00 17.84
C GLU A 4 14.77 6.81 17.31
N LEU A 5 13.44 6.89 17.43
CA LEU A 5 12.58 5.84 16.90
C LEU A 5 12.90 5.72 15.41
N ASN A 6 13.13 4.48 14.94
CA ASN A 6 13.25 4.15 13.52
C ASN A 6 11.90 4.29 12.78
N SER A 7 10.98 5.13 13.28
CA SER A 7 9.63 5.28 12.78
C SER A 7 9.08 6.68 13.04
N ASP A 8 8.07 7.07 12.27
CA ASP A 8 7.32 8.32 12.41
C ASP A 8 6.23 8.24 13.50
N TRP A 9 6.46 7.42 14.53
CA TRP A 9 5.58 7.37 15.70
C TRP A 9 5.95 8.44 16.74
N PRO A 10 4.96 9.04 17.44
CA PRO A 10 3.54 8.94 17.17
C PRO A 10 3.12 9.67 15.89
N LEU A 11 2.32 9.01 15.05
CA LEU A 11 1.77 9.64 13.84
C LEU A 11 0.79 10.73 14.27
N ARG A 12 1.00 11.96 13.80
CA ARG A 12 0.13 13.10 14.12
C ARG A 12 -0.85 13.31 12.98
N THR A 13 -2.14 13.23 13.26
CA THR A 13 -3.16 13.56 12.26
C THR A 13 -3.21 15.06 11.98
N ALA A 14 -3.72 15.44 10.81
CA ALA A 14 -3.98 16.84 10.47
C ALA A 14 -4.82 17.55 11.54
N ARG A 15 -4.36 18.71 11.98
CA ARG A 15 -5.13 19.66 12.81
C ARG A 15 -5.46 20.86 11.95
N PHE A 16 -6.75 21.18 11.86
CA PHE A 16 -7.22 22.22 10.99
C PHE A 16 -8.44 22.92 11.55
N SER A 17 -8.54 24.20 11.19
CA SER A 17 -9.70 25.05 11.41
C SER A 17 -10.35 25.41 10.07
N LEU A 18 -11.63 25.76 10.10
CA LEU A 18 -12.35 26.24 8.92
C LEU A 18 -12.53 27.75 9.05
N ARG A 19 -12.21 28.48 7.98
CA ARG A 19 -12.63 29.89 7.85
C ARG A 19 -14.15 29.96 7.69
N GLU A 20 -14.72 31.17 7.81
CA GLU A 20 -16.17 31.41 7.62
C GLU A 20 -16.69 30.89 6.27
N ASN A 21 -15.88 30.95 5.21
CA ASN A 21 -16.20 30.43 3.88
C ASN A 21 -15.94 28.92 3.71
N GLY A 22 -15.65 28.20 4.79
CA GLY A 22 -15.38 26.76 4.82
C GLY A 22 -13.97 26.35 4.37
N THR A 23 -13.07 27.29 4.05
CA THR A 23 -11.69 26.96 3.64
C THR A 23 -10.91 26.31 4.79
N PRO A 24 -10.33 25.11 4.60
CA PRO A 24 -9.51 24.45 5.61
C PRO A 24 -8.13 25.09 5.73
N VAL A 25 -7.77 25.46 6.96
CA VAL A 25 -6.47 26.04 7.33
C VAL A 25 -5.73 25.06 8.22
N ALA A 26 -4.49 24.73 7.86
CA ALA A 26 -3.64 23.90 8.70
C ALA A 26 -3.15 24.69 9.91
N ASP A 27 -3.51 24.26 11.11
CA ASP A 27 -3.20 25.01 12.34
C ASP A 27 -1.68 25.05 12.60
N GLU A 28 -0.95 24.02 12.18
CA GLU A 28 0.50 23.90 12.38
C GLU A 28 1.32 24.75 11.39
N PHE A 29 0.77 25.03 10.20
CA PHE A 29 1.49 25.72 9.12
C PHE A 29 0.96 27.14 8.86
N ASP A 30 -0.19 27.50 9.43
CA ASP A 30 -0.87 28.78 9.22
C ASP A 30 -0.99 29.11 7.72
N ASP A 31 -1.44 28.10 6.97
CA ASP A 31 -1.59 28.11 5.52
C ASP A 31 -2.83 27.26 5.14
N ILE A 32 -3.43 27.55 3.97
CA ILE A 32 -4.65 26.86 3.52
C ILE A 32 -4.29 25.56 2.81
N TYR A 33 -5.11 24.51 2.97
CA TYR A 33 -4.96 23.29 2.16
C TYR A 33 -5.42 23.52 0.72
N PHE A 34 -6.56 24.20 0.53
CA PHE A 34 -7.06 24.63 -0.76
C PHE A 34 -8.13 25.71 -0.58
N SER A 35 -8.35 26.54 -1.60
CA SER A 35 -9.46 27.51 -1.62
C SER A 35 -10.79 26.79 -1.87
N THR A 36 -11.81 27.01 -1.04
CA THR A 36 -13.14 26.41 -1.26
C THR A 36 -13.85 26.91 -2.51
N GLU A 37 -13.54 28.11 -2.99
CA GLU A 37 -14.17 28.68 -4.18
C GLU A 37 -13.53 28.20 -5.49
N ASN A 38 -12.20 28.01 -5.51
CA ASN A 38 -11.46 27.73 -6.75
C ASN A 38 -10.44 26.59 -6.67
N GLY A 39 -10.36 25.86 -5.54
CA GLY A 39 -9.29 24.89 -5.30
C GLY A 39 -9.19 23.79 -6.35
N LEU A 40 -10.33 23.29 -6.84
CA LEU A 40 -10.33 22.27 -7.90
C LEU A 40 -9.89 22.83 -9.26
N ALA A 41 -10.30 24.05 -9.60
CA ALA A 41 -9.87 24.69 -10.83
C ALA A 41 -8.36 25.03 -10.79
N GLU A 42 -7.85 25.49 -9.64
CA GLU A 42 -6.41 25.67 -9.41
C GLU A 42 -5.65 24.35 -9.54
N THR A 43 -6.15 23.27 -8.93
CA THR A 43 -5.58 21.92 -9.04
C THR A 43 -5.48 21.46 -10.49
N ARG A 44 -6.56 21.65 -11.27
CA ARG A 44 -6.59 21.31 -12.70
C ARG A 44 -5.56 22.11 -13.49
N HIS A 45 -5.51 23.43 -13.28
CA HIS A 45 -4.56 24.30 -13.96
C HIS A 45 -3.10 23.96 -13.63
N VAL A 46 -2.78 23.82 -12.33
CA VAL A 46 -1.40 23.65 -11.88
C VAL A 46 -0.89 22.24 -12.15
N PHE A 47 -1.60 21.21 -11.69
CA PHE A 47 -1.06 19.86 -11.67
C PHE A 47 -1.50 19.02 -12.87
N ILE A 48 -2.77 19.11 -13.27
CA ILE A 48 -3.31 18.32 -14.38
C ILE A 48 -2.82 18.88 -15.73
N GLU A 49 -3.07 20.16 -16.00
CA GLU A 49 -2.64 20.84 -17.23
C GLU A 49 -1.14 21.13 -17.22
N GLY A 50 -0.57 21.49 -16.06
CA GLY A 50 0.88 21.73 -15.95
C GLY A 50 1.75 20.51 -16.26
N ASN A 51 1.23 19.29 -16.12
CA ASN A 51 1.90 18.04 -16.53
C ASN A 51 1.38 17.47 -17.86
N ASP A 52 0.51 18.19 -18.58
CA ASP A 52 -0.15 17.77 -19.81
C ASP A 52 -0.86 16.40 -19.68
N LEU A 53 -1.45 16.14 -18.51
CA LEU A 53 -2.08 14.85 -18.23
C LEU A 53 -3.25 14.52 -19.17
N PRO A 54 -4.11 15.46 -19.59
CA PRO A 54 -5.21 15.12 -20.51
C PRO A 54 -4.72 14.51 -21.82
N THR A 55 -3.72 15.12 -22.46
CA THR A 55 -3.12 14.63 -23.70
C THR A 55 -2.40 13.30 -23.48
N ARG A 56 -1.63 13.19 -22.39
CA ARG A 56 -0.84 11.99 -22.09
C ARG A 56 -1.71 10.80 -21.74
N PHE A 57 -2.78 11.00 -20.95
CA PHE A 57 -3.76 9.96 -20.61
C PHE A 57 -4.48 9.42 -21.84
N ALA A 58 -4.93 10.30 -22.74
CA ALA A 58 -5.59 9.88 -23.98
C ALA A 58 -4.70 9.03 -24.89
N LYS A 59 -3.37 9.16 -24.78
CA LYS A 59 -2.37 8.45 -25.60
C LYS A 59 -1.73 7.26 -24.90
N LEU A 60 -2.18 6.89 -23.70
CA LEU A 60 -1.58 5.77 -22.97
C LEU A 60 -1.74 4.46 -23.74
N ASP A 61 -0.65 3.73 -23.87
CA ASP A 61 -0.67 2.34 -24.30
C ASP A 61 -0.83 1.44 -23.05
N PRO A 62 -1.94 0.68 -22.93
CA PRO A 62 -2.15 -0.27 -21.83
C PRO A 62 -1.03 -1.32 -21.65
N SER A 63 -0.27 -1.61 -22.71
CA SER A 63 0.83 -2.59 -22.66
C SER A 63 2.07 -2.08 -21.91
N SER A 64 2.27 -0.75 -21.90
CA SER A 64 3.46 -0.05 -21.38
C SER A 64 3.54 0.01 -19.84
N GLY A 65 2.57 -0.56 -19.12
CA GLY A 65 2.50 -0.49 -17.67
C GLY A 65 1.59 0.64 -17.18
N PRO A 66 1.55 0.90 -15.85
CA PRO A 66 0.79 2.01 -15.31
C PRO A 66 1.50 3.34 -15.58
N PHE A 67 0.73 4.39 -15.88
CA PHE A 67 1.24 5.76 -15.78
C PHE A 67 1.40 6.10 -14.30
N THR A 68 2.58 6.53 -13.88
CA THR A 68 2.91 6.71 -12.48
C THR A 68 3.05 8.19 -12.13
N ILE A 69 2.31 8.66 -11.13
CA ILE A 69 2.41 10.02 -10.59
C ILE A 69 2.97 9.93 -9.18
N LEU A 70 4.00 10.74 -8.89
CA LEU A 70 4.52 10.94 -7.54
C LEU A 70 4.07 12.31 -7.02
N GLU A 71 3.66 12.37 -5.77
CA GLU A 71 3.23 13.60 -5.10
C GLU A 71 3.90 13.75 -3.74
N THR A 72 4.22 15.01 -3.40
CA THR A 72 4.59 15.41 -2.04
C THR A 72 3.42 16.13 -1.39
N GLY A 73 2.89 15.63 -0.27
CA GLY A 73 1.76 16.22 0.43
C GLY A 73 0.40 15.82 -0.17
N PHE A 74 -0.19 14.74 0.33
CA PHE A 74 -1.52 14.30 -0.10
C PHE A 74 -2.64 15.25 0.35
N GLY A 75 -2.50 15.81 1.55
CA GLY A 75 -3.47 16.66 2.21
C GLY A 75 -4.87 16.05 2.21
N THR A 76 -5.79 16.77 1.58
CA THR A 76 -7.21 16.39 1.48
C THR A 76 -7.51 15.43 0.33
N GLY A 77 -6.48 15.01 -0.42
CA GLY A 77 -6.60 14.16 -1.61
C GLY A 77 -7.13 14.87 -2.85
N LEU A 78 -7.23 16.21 -2.85
CA LEU A 78 -7.82 16.98 -3.95
C LEU A 78 -7.14 16.69 -5.30
N ASN A 79 -5.81 16.72 -5.34
CA ASN A 79 -5.03 16.41 -6.53
C ASN A 79 -5.28 14.98 -7.03
N PHE A 80 -5.29 14.00 -6.12
CA PHE A 80 -5.57 12.61 -6.45
C PHE A 80 -6.99 12.42 -7.00
N LEU A 81 -8.00 13.03 -6.37
CA LEU A 81 -9.40 12.94 -6.80
C LEU A 81 -9.63 13.60 -8.16
N ALA A 82 -9.02 14.78 -8.39
CA ALA A 82 -9.05 15.44 -9.70
C ALA A 82 -8.36 14.58 -10.77
N THR A 83 -7.19 14.01 -10.46
CA THR A 83 -6.45 13.10 -11.35
C THR A 83 -7.26 11.85 -11.67
N TRP A 84 -7.89 11.24 -10.66
CA TRP A 84 -8.75 10.07 -10.82
C TRP A 84 -9.87 10.39 -11.82
N GLN A 85 -10.60 11.48 -11.60
CA GLN A 85 -11.69 11.88 -12.47
C GLN A 85 -11.22 12.10 -13.91
N THR A 86 -10.11 12.84 -14.12
CA THR A 86 -9.51 13.07 -15.43
C THR A 86 -9.05 11.76 -16.09
N PHE A 87 -8.43 10.86 -15.33
CA PHE A 87 -7.96 9.57 -15.83
C PHE A 87 -9.12 8.69 -16.32
N LEU A 88 -10.19 8.57 -15.54
CA LEU A 88 -11.35 7.78 -15.98
C LEU A 88 -12.04 8.38 -17.20
N ALA A 89 -12.04 9.70 -17.35
CA ALA A 89 -12.66 10.38 -18.47
C ALA A 89 -11.87 10.21 -19.79
N LEU A 90 -10.54 10.15 -19.72
CA LEU A 90 -9.68 10.29 -20.91
C LEU A 90 -8.83 9.05 -21.23
N ALA A 91 -8.48 8.23 -20.24
CA ALA A 91 -7.58 7.10 -20.44
C ALA A 91 -8.31 5.89 -21.04
N PRO A 92 -7.67 5.14 -21.97
CA PRO A 92 -8.23 3.91 -22.53
C PRO A 92 -8.68 2.92 -21.44
N PRO A 93 -9.74 2.11 -21.67
CA PRO A 93 -10.33 1.24 -20.64
C PRO A 93 -9.36 0.29 -19.92
N SER A 94 -8.32 -0.18 -20.61
CA SER A 94 -7.31 -1.09 -20.02
C SER A 94 -6.07 -0.37 -19.49
N ALA A 95 -5.96 0.95 -19.67
CA ALA A 95 -4.88 1.73 -19.10
C ALA A 95 -4.97 1.75 -17.57
N ARG A 96 -3.81 1.88 -16.92
CA ARG A 96 -3.68 1.89 -15.46
C ARG A 96 -2.98 3.14 -14.98
N LEU A 97 -3.38 3.62 -13.80
CA LEU A 97 -2.77 4.72 -13.08
C LEU A 97 -2.18 4.20 -11.76
N HIS A 98 -0.96 4.59 -11.45
CA HIS A 98 -0.37 4.43 -10.13
C HIS A 98 -0.07 5.81 -9.55
N PHE A 99 -0.88 6.23 -8.59
CA PHE A 99 -0.66 7.46 -7.86
C PHE A 99 0.08 7.15 -6.55
N VAL A 100 1.21 7.80 -6.33
CA VAL A 100 2.06 7.63 -5.14
C VAL A 100 2.13 8.98 -4.45
N SER A 101 1.75 9.05 -3.18
CA SER A 101 1.80 10.30 -2.43
C SER A 101 2.32 10.07 -1.02
N ILE A 102 2.91 11.11 -0.44
CA ILE A 102 3.44 11.11 0.91
C ILE A 102 2.72 12.18 1.73
N GLU A 103 2.30 11.82 2.94
CA GLU A 103 1.63 12.72 3.88
C GLU A 103 2.21 12.54 5.29
N ALA A 104 2.72 13.63 5.85
CA ALA A 104 3.26 13.62 7.22
C ALA A 104 2.14 13.71 8.27
N HIS A 105 1.03 14.37 7.92
CA HIS A 105 -0.10 14.65 8.79
C HIS A 105 -1.42 14.18 8.17
N PRO A 106 -1.69 12.86 8.18
CA PRO A 106 -2.89 12.35 7.50
C PRO A 106 -4.18 12.79 8.16
N PHE A 107 -5.21 13.00 7.35
CA PHE A 107 -6.57 13.27 7.82
C PHE A 107 -7.26 12.01 8.32
N TYR A 108 -8.31 12.19 9.12
CA TYR A 108 -9.30 11.14 9.33
C TYR A 108 -10.19 11.00 8.09
N ALA A 109 -10.63 9.77 7.78
CA ALA A 109 -11.52 9.49 6.66
C ALA A 109 -12.80 10.36 6.65
N LYS A 110 -13.39 10.59 7.83
CA LYS A 110 -14.57 11.45 7.99
C LYS A 110 -14.33 12.90 7.55
N ASP A 111 -13.12 13.41 7.73
CA ASP A 111 -12.77 14.78 7.38
C ASP A 111 -12.59 14.92 5.87
N ILE A 112 -12.06 13.90 5.20
CA ILE A 112 -12.04 13.84 3.72
C ILE A 112 -13.46 13.97 3.15
N VAL A 113 -14.41 13.17 3.64
CA VAL A 113 -15.82 13.27 3.21
C VAL A 113 -16.40 14.65 3.49
N ARG A 114 -16.16 15.18 4.69
CA ARG A 114 -16.67 16.50 5.10
C ARG A 114 -16.16 17.62 4.19
N LEU A 115 -14.87 17.64 3.89
CA LEU A 115 -14.23 18.72 3.13
C LEU A 115 -14.63 18.71 1.65
N HIS A 116 -14.94 17.54 1.10
CA HIS A 116 -15.37 17.40 -0.30
C HIS A 116 -16.88 17.36 -0.50
N LYS A 117 -17.69 17.46 0.57
CA LYS A 117 -19.14 17.23 0.53
C LYS A 117 -19.88 18.06 -0.53
N ASN A 118 -19.44 19.29 -0.79
CA ASN A 118 -20.07 20.20 -1.74
C ASN A 118 -19.31 20.32 -3.07
N SER A 119 -18.26 19.51 -3.28
CA SER A 119 -17.50 19.49 -4.54
C SER A 119 -18.09 18.45 -5.50
N GLU A 120 -17.82 18.61 -6.79
CA GLU A 120 -18.14 17.60 -7.80
C GLU A 120 -17.38 16.26 -7.60
N LEU A 121 -16.41 16.24 -6.69
CA LEU A 121 -15.63 15.06 -6.33
C LEU A 121 -16.20 14.33 -5.11
N ALA A 122 -17.35 14.76 -4.56
CA ALA A 122 -17.94 14.23 -3.33
C ALA A 122 -18.07 12.69 -3.34
N GLU A 123 -18.51 12.11 -4.46
CA GLU A 123 -18.68 10.66 -4.56
C GLU A 123 -17.33 9.93 -4.60
N LEU A 124 -16.35 10.45 -5.33
CA LEU A 124 -14.99 9.88 -5.33
C LEU A 124 -14.34 10.00 -3.94
N ALA A 125 -14.58 11.10 -3.23
CA ALA A 125 -14.10 11.30 -1.87
C ALA A 125 -14.73 10.30 -0.88
N ARG A 126 -16.01 9.95 -1.06
CA ARG A 126 -16.69 8.90 -0.28
C ARG A 126 -16.03 7.54 -0.51
N VAL A 127 -15.79 7.17 -1.77
CA VAL A 127 -15.11 5.91 -2.13
C VAL A 127 -13.68 5.87 -1.57
N LEU A 128 -12.95 6.99 -1.65
CA LEU A 128 -11.61 7.11 -1.03
C LEU A 128 -11.66 6.93 0.49
N ALA A 129 -12.65 7.53 1.15
CA ALA A 129 -12.80 7.44 2.61
C ALA A 129 -13.17 6.02 3.09
N GLU A 130 -13.95 5.27 2.33
CA GLU A 130 -14.27 3.86 2.64
C GLU A 130 -13.04 2.96 2.61
N ALA A 131 -12.10 3.26 1.70
CA ALA A 131 -10.84 2.54 1.59
C ALA A 131 -9.69 3.23 2.36
N TRP A 132 -9.97 4.22 3.20
CA TRP A 132 -8.91 5.02 3.84
C TRP A 132 -7.98 4.14 4.70
N PRO A 133 -6.66 4.39 4.70
CA PRO A 133 -5.75 3.58 5.49
C PRO A 133 -5.88 3.77 7.00
N ASP A 134 -5.46 2.75 7.73
CA ASP A 134 -5.24 2.85 9.17
C ASP A 134 -4.16 3.91 9.42
N LEU A 135 -4.34 4.72 10.47
CA LEU A 135 -3.44 5.84 10.81
C LEU A 135 -2.17 5.33 11.49
N VAL A 136 -1.37 4.59 10.73
CA VAL A 136 -0.07 4.06 11.13
C VAL A 136 1.02 4.47 10.13
N PRO A 137 2.25 4.77 10.56
CA PRO A 137 3.36 5.06 9.66
C PRO A 137 3.63 3.93 8.67
N GLY A 138 4.11 4.29 7.49
CA GLY A 138 4.49 3.36 6.43
C GLY A 138 3.69 3.53 5.16
N LEU A 139 3.81 2.55 4.25
CA LEU A 139 3.18 2.58 2.94
C LEU A 139 1.84 1.83 2.95
N HIS A 140 0.82 2.46 2.39
CA HIS A 140 -0.54 1.96 2.32
C HIS A 140 -1.00 1.89 0.88
N ARG A 141 -1.25 0.69 0.36
CA ARG A 141 -1.74 0.51 -1.01
C ARG A 141 -3.25 0.30 -1.05
N ARG A 142 -3.94 0.99 -1.94
CA ARG A 142 -5.38 0.86 -2.21
C ARG A 142 -5.65 0.75 -3.71
N HIS A 143 -6.69 0.01 -4.06
CA HIS A 143 -7.08 -0.25 -5.43
C HIS A 143 -8.50 0.24 -5.68
N PHE A 144 -8.70 0.94 -6.79
CA PHE A 144 -9.96 1.56 -7.17
C PHE A 144 -10.29 1.30 -8.64
N ALA A 145 -11.54 1.59 -9.02
CA ALA A 145 -12.02 1.45 -10.40
C ALA A 145 -11.68 0.08 -11.02
N GLY A 146 -12.02 -1.00 -10.30
CA GLY A 146 -11.73 -2.37 -10.75
C GLY A 146 -10.23 -2.71 -10.83
N GLY A 147 -9.37 -1.98 -10.10
CA GLY A 147 -7.92 -2.16 -10.13
C GLY A 147 -7.19 -1.31 -11.17
N ARG A 148 -7.91 -0.49 -11.96
CA ARG A 148 -7.30 0.45 -12.91
C ARG A 148 -6.49 1.54 -12.22
N ILE A 149 -6.90 1.94 -11.02
CA ILE A 149 -6.22 2.99 -10.25
C ILE A 149 -5.65 2.35 -8.98
N THR A 150 -4.34 2.51 -8.80
CA THR A 150 -3.64 2.13 -7.58
C THR A 150 -3.16 3.39 -6.87
N LEU A 151 -3.58 3.58 -5.63
CA LEU A 151 -3.02 4.61 -4.74
C LEU A 151 -2.01 3.94 -3.81
N THR A 152 -0.80 4.49 -3.70
CA THR A 152 0.15 4.17 -2.63
C THR A 152 0.38 5.43 -1.80
N LEU A 153 -0.14 5.43 -0.58
CA LEU A 153 -0.08 6.55 0.33
C LEU A 153 0.92 6.26 1.45
N GLY A 154 1.98 7.05 1.54
CA GLY A 154 2.99 6.94 2.58
C GLY A 154 2.68 7.88 3.73
N PHE A 155 2.48 7.34 4.93
CA PHE A 155 2.32 8.14 6.15
C PHE A 155 3.65 8.27 6.87
N GLY A 156 4.21 9.48 6.89
CA GLY A 156 5.53 9.74 7.45
C GLY A 156 6.27 10.91 6.81
N ASP A 157 7.49 11.16 7.28
CA ASP A 157 8.35 12.22 6.74
C ASP A 157 8.85 11.85 5.34
N VAL A 158 8.75 12.79 4.40
CA VAL A 158 9.18 12.62 3.01
C VAL A 158 10.65 12.16 2.90
N ARG A 159 11.54 12.64 3.77
CA ARG A 159 12.97 12.27 3.79
C ARG A 159 13.20 10.84 4.25
N ARG A 160 12.27 10.28 5.04
CA ARG A 160 12.32 8.89 5.51
C ARG A 160 11.69 7.94 4.51
N LEU A 161 10.59 8.34 3.88
CA LEU A 161 9.82 7.47 2.99
C LEU A 161 10.39 7.39 1.57
N LEU A 162 10.86 8.49 0.98
CA LEU A 162 11.39 8.47 -0.39
C LEU A 162 12.53 7.44 -0.60
N PRO A 163 13.52 7.30 0.30
CA PRO A 163 14.59 6.31 0.15
C PRO A 163 14.12 4.85 0.22
N GLN A 164 12.92 4.59 0.72
CA GLN A 164 12.33 3.25 0.84
C GLN A 164 11.48 2.87 -0.38
N MET A 165 11.30 3.79 -1.33
CA MET A 165 10.49 3.57 -2.51
C MET A 165 11.33 3.07 -3.68
N ASP A 166 10.77 2.17 -4.47
CA ASP A 166 11.31 1.74 -5.76
C ASP A 166 10.22 1.89 -6.82
N LEU A 167 10.29 2.99 -7.57
CA LEU A 167 9.37 3.34 -8.64
C LEU A 167 10.04 4.25 -9.67
N LYS A 168 9.36 4.39 -10.80
CA LYS A 168 9.71 5.32 -11.87
C LYS A 168 8.48 6.12 -12.29
N ALA A 169 8.39 7.34 -11.78
CA ALA A 169 7.27 8.24 -12.02
C ALA A 169 7.41 8.99 -13.35
N ASP A 170 6.29 9.13 -14.04
CA ASP A 170 6.14 9.84 -15.31
C ASP A 170 5.77 11.31 -15.11
N ALA A 171 5.18 11.63 -13.96
CA ALA A 171 4.83 12.99 -13.55
C ALA A 171 5.07 13.18 -12.04
N LEU A 172 5.44 14.40 -11.66
CA LEU A 172 5.59 14.84 -10.27
C LEU A 172 4.65 16.00 -9.97
N PHE A 173 3.82 15.83 -8.95
CA PHE A 173 3.08 16.90 -8.30
C PHE A 173 3.90 17.35 -7.10
N LEU A 174 4.70 18.40 -7.31
CA LEU A 174 5.49 18.98 -6.24
C LEU A 174 4.60 19.96 -5.49
N ASP A 175 3.78 19.39 -4.61
CA ASP A 175 2.81 20.08 -3.77
C ASP A 175 3.28 20.13 -2.31
N GLY A 176 2.57 20.89 -1.48
CA GLY A 176 2.85 21.07 -0.07
C GLY A 176 2.67 22.50 0.40
N PHE A 177 2.77 22.73 1.70
CA PHE A 177 2.71 24.09 2.24
C PHE A 177 3.81 24.98 1.64
N SER A 178 3.50 26.28 1.55
CA SER A 178 4.40 27.25 0.93
C SER A 178 5.84 27.15 1.48
N PRO A 179 6.88 27.38 0.67
CA PRO A 179 8.27 27.18 1.11
C PRO A 179 8.68 27.98 2.35
N ALA A 180 8.03 29.12 2.58
CA ALA A 180 8.23 29.93 3.79
C ALA A 180 7.69 29.25 5.05
N ARG A 181 6.67 28.40 4.94
CA ARG A 181 6.00 27.69 6.05
C ARG A 181 6.54 26.28 6.28
N ASN A 182 7.02 25.60 5.24
CA ASN A 182 7.59 24.26 5.35
C ASN A 182 8.90 24.11 4.57
N PRO A 183 9.98 24.85 4.90
CA PRO A 183 11.22 24.84 4.12
C PRO A 183 11.90 23.47 4.04
N ALA A 184 11.66 22.59 5.02
CA ALA A 184 12.28 21.27 5.09
C ALA A 184 11.90 20.33 3.92
N MET A 185 10.69 20.48 3.37
CA MET A 185 10.25 19.72 2.19
C MET A 185 10.95 20.18 0.90
N TRP A 186 11.32 21.46 0.81
CA TRP A 186 11.82 22.10 -0.40
C TRP A 186 13.35 22.07 -0.52
N GLN A 187 14.02 21.24 0.29
CA GLN A 187 15.47 21.16 0.31
C GLN A 187 16.02 20.41 -0.93
N PRO A 188 17.23 20.76 -1.41
CA PRO A 188 17.84 20.09 -2.57
C PRO A 188 17.94 18.57 -2.44
N GLU A 189 18.18 18.06 -1.22
CA GLU A 189 18.25 16.62 -0.96
C GLU A 189 16.92 15.92 -1.28
N VAL A 190 15.79 16.55 -0.98
CA VAL A 190 14.46 16.03 -1.31
C VAL A 190 14.27 16.01 -2.83
N MET A 191 14.67 17.07 -3.53
CA MET A 191 14.58 17.12 -5.00
C MET A 191 15.43 16.04 -5.67
N CYS A 192 16.63 15.77 -5.15
CA CYS A 192 17.47 14.67 -5.62
C CYS A 192 16.83 13.29 -5.38
N LEU A 193 16.20 13.09 -4.21
CA LEU A 193 15.46 11.84 -3.93
C LEU A 193 14.28 11.68 -4.87
N LEU A 194 13.47 12.73 -5.09
CA LEU A 194 12.36 12.72 -6.05
C LEU A 194 12.85 12.41 -7.47
N ALA A 195 13.91 13.06 -7.93
CA ALA A 195 14.51 12.81 -9.23
C ALA A 195 14.96 11.35 -9.43
N SER A 196 15.44 10.68 -8.37
CA SER A 196 15.86 9.27 -8.42
C SER A 196 14.68 8.30 -8.65
N LEU A 197 13.48 8.71 -8.26
CA LEU A 197 12.23 7.96 -8.40
C LEU A 197 11.44 8.32 -9.67
N MET A 198 11.99 9.16 -10.54
CA MET A 198 11.35 9.58 -11.78
C MET A 198 12.03 8.98 -13.02
N ASN A 199 11.27 8.86 -14.10
CA ASN A 199 11.82 8.65 -15.44
C ASN A 199 12.53 9.92 -15.92
N VAL A 200 13.67 9.77 -16.59
CA VAL A 200 14.25 10.89 -17.36
C VAL A 200 13.25 11.24 -18.48
N GLY A 201 12.94 12.53 -18.63
CA GLY A 201 11.85 13.03 -19.46
C GLY A 201 10.50 13.12 -18.74
N GLY A 202 10.39 12.58 -17.52
CA GLY A 202 9.19 12.74 -16.69
C GLY A 202 8.95 14.21 -16.33
N SER A 203 7.69 14.62 -16.32
CA SER A 203 7.31 16.02 -16.08
C SER A 203 7.17 16.34 -14.60
N PHE A 204 7.22 17.62 -14.25
CA PHE A 204 6.77 18.09 -12.93
C PHE A 204 5.98 19.39 -13.06
N ALA A 205 5.13 19.66 -12.07
CA ALA A 205 4.51 20.96 -11.87
C ALA A 205 4.43 21.33 -10.39
N THR A 206 4.48 22.62 -10.08
CA THR A 206 4.30 23.17 -8.72
C THR A 206 3.69 24.57 -8.77
N PHE A 207 2.89 24.92 -7.76
CA PHE A 207 2.24 26.23 -7.67
C PHE A 207 3.23 27.38 -7.35
N THR A 208 4.42 27.08 -6.84
CA THR A 208 5.39 28.09 -6.37
C THR A 208 6.46 28.43 -7.41
N SER A 209 6.88 29.69 -7.44
CA SER A 209 7.99 30.18 -8.29
C SER A 209 9.15 30.78 -7.48
N ALA A 210 9.19 30.43 -6.18
CA ALA A 210 10.19 30.90 -5.22
C ALA A 210 11.63 30.55 -5.65
N ARG A 211 12.58 31.42 -5.31
CA ARG A 211 13.98 31.28 -5.73
C ARG A 211 14.62 29.99 -5.22
N MET A 212 14.47 29.70 -3.93
CA MET A 212 15.00 28.47 -3.31
C MET A 212 14.51 27.19 -4.00
N VAL A 213 13.26 27.16 -4.45
CA VAL A 213 12.67 25.98 -5.11
C VAL A 213 13.28 25.81 -6.51
N LYS A 214 13.46 26.90 -7.25
CA LYS A 214 14.14 26.87 -8.56
C LYS A 214 15.58 26.37 -8.45
N ASP A 215 16.31 26.84 -7.45
CA ASP A 215 17.69 26.43 -7.22
C ASP A 215 17.74 24.92 -6.84
N ALA A 216 16.85 24.46 -5.94
CA ALA A 216 16.75 23.05 -5.56
C ALA A 216 16.33 22.13 -6.73
N LEU A 217 15.39 22.56 -7.58
CA LEU A 217 14.98 21.84 -8.78
C LEU A 217 16.15 21.70 -9.78
N ALA A 218 16.90 22.78 -10.02
CA ALA A 218 18.06 22.76 -10.90
C ALA A 218 19.14 21.78 -10.38
N GLU A 219 19.39 21.78 -9.07
CA GLU A 219 20.32 20.84 -8.43
C GLU A 219 19.86 19.39 -8.59
N GLY A 220 18.55 19.14 -8.39
CA GLY A 220 17.88 17.86 -8.62
C GLY A 220 17.82 17.40 -10.08
N GLY A 221 18.32 18.19 -11.04
CA GLY A 221 18.39 17.80 -12.46
C GLY A 221 17.15 18.14 -13.28
N PHE A 222 16.22 18.93 -12.73
CA PHE A 222 15.03 19.39 -13.43
C PHE A 222 15.35 20.63 -14.27
N ALA A 223 14.96 20.60 -15.54
CA ALA A 223 14.82 21.80 -16.35
C ALA A 223 13.41 22.34 -16.17
N PHE A 224 13.27 23.65 -16.01
CA PHE A 224 11.98 24.27 -15.71
C PHE A 224 11.76 25.57 -16.48
N GLU A 225 10.50 25.90 -16.65
CA GLU A 225 10.04 27.18 -17.20
C GLU A 225 8.98 27.80 -16.29
N LYS A 226 8.79 29.10 -16.42
CA LYS A 226 7.66 29.80 -15.78
C LYS A 226 6.43 29.66 -16.66
N ALA A 227 5.31 29.31 -16.05
CA ALA A 227 4.00 29.35 -16.68
C ALA A 227 3.07 30.31 -15.91
N PRO A 228 2.00 30.83 -16.54
CA PRO A 228 1.01 31.64 -15.85
C PRO A 228 0.43 30.88 -14.65
N GLY A 229 0.45 31.51 -13.46
CA GLY A 229 -0.21 30.96 -12.29
C GLY A 229 -1.73 31.06 -12.37
N TYR A 230 -2.43 30.38 -11.47
CA TYR A 230 -3.89 30.42 -11.41
C TYR A 230 -4.40 31.61 -10.58
N GLY A 231 -5.47 32.25 -11.05
CA GLY A 231 -6.14 33.35 -10.34
C GLY A 231 -5.22 34.54 -10.08
N ARG A 232 -4.94 34.83 -8.80
CA ARG A 232 -4.08 35.96 -8.39
C ARG A 232 -2.58 35.64 -8.41
N LYS A 233 -2.19 34.35 -8.52
CA LYS A 233 -0.79 33.95 -8.56
C LYS A 233 -0.24 34.25 -9.96
N ARG A 234 0.84 35.03 -10.03
CA ARG A 234 1.42 35.47 -11.31
C ARG A 234 2.11 34.33 -12.07
N ASP A 235 2.99 33.61 -11.38
CA ASP A 235 3.86 32.59 -11.98
C ASP A 235 3.75 31.28 -11.19
N MET A 236 3.68 30.16 -11.90
CA MET A 236 3.93 28.80 -11.42
C MET A 236 5.13 28.20 -12.16
N LEU A 237 5.60 27.02 -11.75
CA LEU A 237 6.68 26.30 -12.44
C LEU A 237 6.19 24.96 -12.99
N LYS A 238 6.67 24.63 -14.18
CA LYS A 238 6.56 23.30 -14.77
C LYS A 238 7.84 22.95 -15.52
N GLY A 239 8.06 21.68 -15.80
CA GLY A 239 9.25 21.26 -16.51
C GLY A 239 9.42 19.76 -16.59
N ILE A 240 10.65 19.32 -16.86
CA ILE A 240 11.00 17.90 -17.03
C ILE A 240 12.29 17.55 -16.31
N LEU A 241 12.42 16.30 -15.91
CA LEU A 241 13.69 15.75 -15.44
C LEU A 241 14.60 15.52 -16.65
N THR A 242 15.75 16.19 -16.71
CA THR A 242 16.70 16.05 -17.83
C THR A 242 17.83 15.08 -17.54
N ARG A 243 18.15 14.89 -16.25
CA ARG A 243 19.19 13.98 -15.78
C ARG A 243 18.83 13.53 -14.37
N THR A 244 19.10 12.27 -14.06
CA THR A 244 19.02 11.79 -12.67
C THR A 244 20.34 12.12 -11.98
N PRO A 245 20.35 12.92 -10.90
CA PRO A 245 21.56 13.11 -10.10
C PRO A 245 22.00 11.79 -9.49
N GLN A 246 23.31 11.55 -9.41
CA GLN A 246 23.84 10.45 -8.60
C GLN A 246 23.49 10.75 -7.12
N PRO A 247 22.73 9.88 -6.43
CA PRO A 247 22.45 10.11 -5.02
C PRO A 247 23.77 10.12 -4.25
N ARG A 248 24.00 11.13 -3.41
CA ARG A 248 25.10 11.15 -2.44
C ARG A 248 24.83 10.06 -1.40
N ARG A 249 25.25 8.82 -1.69
CA ARG A 249 25.10 7.62 -0.85
C ARG A 249 23.68 7.35 -0.37
N VAL A 250 22.95 6.52 -1.12
CA VAL A 250 21.98 5.59 -0.52
C VAL A 250 22.51 4.21 -0.84
N GLU A 251 23.06 3.51 0.16
CA GLU A 251 23.31 2.07 0.00
C GLU A 251 21.96 1.43 -0.35
N PRO A 252 21.85 0.70 -1.47
CA PRO A 252 20.58 0.09 -1.83
C PRO A 252 20.13 -0.80 -0.68
N ALA A 253 18.90 -0.57 -0.20
CA ALA A 253 18.25 -1.38 0.81
C ALA A 253 18.00 -2.79 0.25
N LEU A 254 19.02 -3.65 0.35
CA LEU A 254 19.08 -5.00 -0.21
C LEU A 254 18.94 -5.04 -1.76
N PRO A 255 19.65 -5.94 -2.47
CA PRO A 255 19.47 -6.13 -3.89
C PRO A 255 18.15 -6.86 -4.16
N MET A 256 17.03 -6.14 -4.08
CA MET A 256 15.67 -6.66 -4.33
C MET A 256 15.08 -6.10 -5.64
N SER A 257 15.82 -5.27 -6.37
CA SER A 257 15.43 -4.98 -7.75
C SER A 257 15.78 -6.20 -8.59
N ILE A 258 14.76 -6.91 -9.09
CA ILE A 258 14.91 -7.86 -10.18
C ILE A 258 15.25 -7.00 -11.41
N THR A 259 16.52 -6.63 -11.54
CA THR A 259 17.02 -5.90 -12.70
C THR A 259 17.17 -6.90 -13.83
N GLY A 260 16.15 -7.02 -14.67
CA GLY A 260 16.19 -7.87 -15.86
C GLY A 260 14.88 -7.79 -16.61
N ASP A 261 14.97 -7.71 -17.94
CA ASP A 261 13.82 -8.00 -18.78
C ASP A 261 13.43 -9.46 -18.54
N VAL A 262 12.28 -9.68 -17.90
CA VAL A 262 11.71 -11.02 -17.66
C VAL A 262 11.18 -11.65 -18.95
N GLY A 263 11.31 -10.96 -20.09
CA GLY A 263 10.87 -11.41 -21.40
C GLY A 263 9.35 -11.56 -21.42
N ALA A 264 8.87 -12.78 -21.69
CA ALA A 264 7.44 -13.06 -21.67
C ALA A 264 6.89 -12.99 -20.23
N ARG A 265 5.75 -12.30 -20.03
CA ARG A 265 5.03 -12.27 -18.74
C ARG A 265 4.36 -13.62 -18.44
N GLN A 266 5.16 -14.65 -18.21
CA GLN A 266 4.75 -16.02 -17.93
C GLN A 266 5.46 -16.52 -16.67
N ALA A 267 4.73 -17.18 -15.78
CA ALA A 267 5.29 -17.70 -14.54
C ALA A 267 4.77 -19.09 -14.19
N ILE A 268 5.65 -19.94 -13.65
CA ILE A 268 5.27 -21.14 -12.92
C ILE A 268 5.09 -20.78 -11.44
N VAL A 269 3.97 -21.17 -10.82
CA VAL A 269 3.74 -21.02 -9.38
C VAL A 269 3.63 -22.41 -8.74
N ILE A 270 4.42 -22.69 -7.71
CA ILE A 270 4.43 -23.98 -7.02
C ILE A 270 3.84 -23.81 -5.63
N GLY A 271 2.66 -24.36 -5.40
CA GLY A 271 1.90 -24.28 -4.16
C GLY A 271 0.69 -23.34 -4.26
N ALA A 272 -0.46 -23.80 -3.77
CA ALA A 272 -1.74 -23.10 -3.76
C ALA A 272 -2.23 -22.81 -2.33
N GLY A 273 -1.29 -22.51 -1.43
CA GLY A 273 -1.61 -21.85 -0.15
C GLY A 273 -1.83 -20.34 -0.33
N LEU A 274 -2.02 -19.62 0.78
CA LEU A 274 -2.27 -18.17 0.78
C LEU A 274 -1.27 -17.39 -0.10
N ALA A 275 0.03 -17.67 0.04
CA ALA A 275 1.08 -16.97 -0.70
C ALA A 275 1.00 -17.22 -2.22
N GLY A 276 0.82 -18.49 -2.63
CA GLY A 276 0.74 -18.86 -4.03
C GLY A 276 -0.50 -18.27 -4.70
N CYS A 277 -1.67 -18.41 -4.07
CA CYS A 277 -2.92 -17.85 -4.58
C CYS A 277 -2.87 -16.31 -4.68
N ALA A 278 -2.37 -15.62 -3.66
CA ALA A 278 -2.24 -14.16 -3.67
C ALA A 278 -1.30 -13.67 -4.78
N ILE A 279 -0.13 -14.31 -4.96
CA ILE A 279 0.81 -13.95 -6.02
C ILE A 279 0.20 -14.22 -7.40
N THR A 280 -0.49 -15.35 -7.59
CA THR A 280 -1.19 -15.65 -8.84
C THR A 280 -2.21 -14.57 -9.20
N SER A 281 -3.06 -14.17 -8.23
CA SER A 281 -4.03 -13.08 -8.43
C SER A 281 -3.35 -11.76 -8.77
N ALA A 282 -2.30 -11.38 -8.03
CA ALA A 282 -1.56 -10.15 -8.28
C ALA A 282 -0.88 -10.11 -9.65
N LEU A 283 -0.31 -11.24 -10.11
CA LEU A 283 0.32 -11.35 -11.43
C LEU A 283 -0.73 -11.32 -12.55
N ALA A 284 -1.83 -12.07 -12.41
CA ALA A 284 -2.92 -12.07 -13.38
C ALA A 284 -3.49 -10.66 -13.60
N ALA A 285 -3.72 -9.90 -12.52
CA ALA A 285 -4.15 -8.49 -12.58
C ALA A 285 -3.15 -7.56 -13.29
N ARG A 286 -1.94 -8.03 -13.59
CA ARG A 286 -0.89 -7.32 -14.32
C ARG A 286 -0.61 -7.89 -15.71
N GLY A 287 -1.50 -8.77 -16.19
CA GLY A 287 -1.43 -9.36 -17.54
C GLY A 287 -0.40 -10.48 -17.67
N TRP A 288 -0.02 -11.12 -16.57
CA TRP A 288 0.80 -12.33 -16.61
C TRP A 288 -0.04 -13.56 -16.89
N ARG A 289 0.53 -14.55 -17.59
CA ARG A 289 -0.02 -15.91 -17.67
C ARG A 289 0.67 -16.80 -16.64
N ILE A 290 -0.11 -17.62 -15.94
CA ILE A 290 0.39 -18.42 -14.82
C ILE A 290 0.08 -19.90 -15.06
N THR A 291 1.07 -20.76 -14.81
CA THR A 291 0.85 -22.20 -14.65
C THR A 291 1.11 -22.56 -13.19
N LEU A 292 0.04 -22.89 -12.46
CA LEU A 292 0.10 -23.17 -11.04
C LEU A 292 0.01 -24.68 -10.79
N PHE A 293 0.93 -25.20 -9.99
CA PHE A 293 0.97 -26.60 -9.55
C PHE A 293 0.69 -26.71 -8.06
N GLU A 294 -0.22 -27.61 -7.70
CA GLU A 294 -0.55 -27.96 -6.31
C GLU A 294 -0.53 -29.49 -6.16
N ARG A 295 0.05 -29.95 -5.05
CA ARG A 295 0.14 -31.38 -4.73
C ARG A 295 -1.19 -31.93 -4.20
N GLY A 296 -1.97 -31.10 -3.51
CA GLY A 296 -3.33 -31.40 -3.06
C GLY A 296 -4.33 -31.44 -4.20
N SER A 297 -5.51 -31.97 -3.92
CA SER A 297 -6.63 -32.03 -4.87
C SER A 297 -7.36 -30.69 -5.01
N GLU A 298 -7.14 -29.77 -4.06
CA GLU A 298 -7.72 -28.42 -4.00
C GLU A 298 -6.69 -27.43 -3.44
N PRO A 299 -6.87 -26.11 -3.62
CA PRO A 299 -6.04 -25.13 -2.93
C PRO A 299 -6.22 -25.22 -1.41
N ALA A 300 -5.23 -24.69 -0.68
CA ALA A 300 -5.31 -24.51 0.76
C ALA A 300 -5.52 -25.80 1.60
N GLN A 301 -5.06 -26.97 1.16
CA GLN A 301 -5.23 -28.23 1.91
C GLN A 301 -4.14 -28.53 2.97
N ALA A 302 -3.22 -27.60 3.22
CA ALA A 302 -2.14 -27.75 4.21
C ALA A 302 -2.23 -26.66 5.30
N ALA A 303 -1.17 -25.91 5.57
CA ALA A 303 -1.17 -24.88 6.63
C ALA A 303 -2.21 -23.76 6.39
N SER A 304 -2.58 -23.48 5.13
CA SER A 304 -3.66 -22.58 4.78
C SER A 304 -5.06 -23.23 4.88
N GLY A 305 -5.19 -24.45 5.38
CA GLY A 305 -6.46 -25.19 5.49
C GLY A 305 -7.20 -24.99 6.80
N ASN A 306 -6.76 -24.04 7.63
CA ASN A 306 -7.41 -23.74 8.89
C ASN A 306 -8.85 -23.25 8.65
N PRO A 307 -9.79 -23.52 9.56
CA PRO A 307 -11.17 -23.05 9.43
C PRO A 307 -11.30 -21.52 9.58
N ALA A 308 -10.37 -20.90 10.30
CA ALA A 308 -10.29 -19.45 10.49
C ALA A 308 -8.83 -19.04 10.74
N GLY A 309 -8.42 -17.91 10.15
CA GLY A 309 -7.15 -17.25 10.39
C GLY A 309 -7.39 -15.83 10.89
N ILE A 310 -6.77 -15.48 12.01
CA ILE A 310 -6.84 -14.12 12.57
C ILE A 310 -5.86 -13.24 11.80
N PHE A 311 -6.33 -12.08 11.34
CA PHE A 311 -5.46 -11.03 10.81
C PHE A 311 -5.34 -9.92 11.87
N LEU A 312 -4.10 -9.66 12.29
CA LEU A 312 -3.80 -8.76 13.39
C LEU A 312 -2.37 -8.22 13.22
N PRO A 313 -2.14 -6.90 13.41
CA PRO A 313 -0.80 -6.34 13.42
C PRO A 313 0.00 -6.78 14.66
N VAL A 314 1.30 -6.96 14.49
CA VAL A 314 2.22 -7.13 15.61
C VAL A 314 2.63 -5.76 16.12
N LEU A 315 2.38 -5.46 17.39
CA LEU A 315 2.90 -4.25 18.02
C LEU A 315 4.30 -4.51 18.61
N SER A 316 5.21 -3.57 18.36
CA SER A 316 6.55 -3.52 18.95
C SER A 316 6.84 -2.10 19.38
N ARG A 317 7.67 -1.93 20.42
CA ARG A 317 7.95 -0.60 21.00
C ARG A 317 8.60 0.36 20.00
N ASP A 318 9.42 -0.17 19.11
CA ASP A 318 10.19 0.56 18.11
C ASP A 318 9.52 0.61 16.72
N TRP A 319 8.34 -0.01 16.58
CA TRP A 319 7.67 -0.21 15.28
C TRP A 319 8.62 -0.80 14.23
N ASN A 320 9.26 -1.91 14.59
CA ASN A 320 10.22 -2.58 13.72
C ASN A 320 9.60 -3.10 12.41
N ALA A 321 10.43 -3.67 11.54
CA ALA A 321 10.03 -4.15 10.23
C ALA A 321 8.82 -5.10 10.24
N LEU A 322 8.67 -5.95 11.26
CA LEU A 322 7.51 -6.85 11.38
C LEU A 322 6.23 -6.07 11.72
N SER A 323 6.31 -5.08 12.62
CA SER A 323 5.19 -4.20 12.93
C SER A 323 4.77 -3.37 11.73
N ASN A 324 5.74 -2.81 10.99
CA ASN A 324 5.47 -2.05 9.78
C ASN A 324 4.78 -2.92 8.72
N LEU A 325 5.34 -4.12 8.44
CA LEU A 325 4.77 -5.05 7.48
C LEU A 325 3.34 -5.48 7.86
N THR A 326 3.14 -5.92 9.10
CA THR A 326 1.84 -6.44 9.54
C THR A 326 0.80 -5.34 9.74
N GLY A 327 1.23 -4.13 10.13
CA GLY A 327 0.39 -2.92 10.18
C GLY A 327 -0.22 -2.61 8.81
N SER A 328 0.62 -2.42 7.79
CA SER A 328 0.16 -2.17 6.43
C SER A 328 -0.61 -3.34 5.82
N ALA A 329 -0.16 -4.59 6.06
CA ALA A 329 -0.79 -5.79 5.51
C ALA A 329 -2.21 -6.03 6.07
N THR A 330 -2.46 -5.70 7.34
CA THR A 330 -3.79 -5.84 7.96
C THR A 330 -4.81 -4.96 7.25
N GLY A 331 -4.52 -3.66 7.12
CA GLY A 331 -5.41 -2.72 6.42
C GLY A 331 -5.54 -3.05 4.92
N TYR A 332 -4.46 -3.52 4.28
CA TYR A 332 -4.48 -3.98 2.89
C TYR A 332 -5.42 -5.18 2.71
N LEU A 333 -5.28 -6.22 3.53
CA LEU A 333 -6.12 -7.43 3.45
C LEU A 333 -7.60 -7.09 3.64
N ARG A 334 -7.93 -6.25 4.62
CA ARG A 334 -9.30 -5.80 4.87
C ARG A 334 -9.90 -5.11 3.65
N SER A 335 -9.16 -4.16 3.05
CA SER A 335 -9.59 -3.46 1.84
C SER A 335 -9.72 -4.40 0.64
N GLU A 336 -8.82 -5.38 0.51
CA GLU A 336 -8.80 -6.32 -0.60
C GLU A 336 -9.97 -7.29 -0.54
N ILE A 337 -10.26 -7.87 0.63
CA ILE A 337 -11.43 -8.76 0.80
C ILE A 337 -12.72 -8.01 0.53
N ALA A 338 -12.88 -6.79 1.09
CA ALA A 338 -14.06 -5.96 0.84
C ALA A 338 -14.26 -5.70 -0.66
N ARG A 339 -13.19 -5.38 -1.38
CA ARG A 339 -13.21 -5.18 -2.83
C ARG A 339 -13.61 -6.45 -3.58
N MET A 340 -13.06 -7.60 -3.21
CA MET A 340 -13.35 -8.87 -3.86
C MET A 340 -14.80 -9.31 -3.65
N ASN A 341 -15.33 -9.18 -2.44
CA ASN A 341 -16.74 -9.48 -2.15
C ASN A 341 -17.68 -8.50 -2.87
N ALA A 342 -17.33 -7.22 -2.97
CA ALA A 342 -18.10 -6.25 -3.77
C ALA A 342 -18.16 -6.60 -5.27
N SER A 343 -17.18 -7.36 -5.78
CA SER A 343 -17.17 -7.90 -7.15
C SER A 343 -17.77 -9.31 -7.26
N GLY A 344 -18.49 -9.79 -6.25
CA GLY A 344 -19.15 -11.11 -6.25
C GLY A 344 -18.30 -12.26 -5.72
N GLY A 345 -17.17 -11.97 -5.06
CA GLY A 345 -16.42 -12.98 -4.32
C GLY A 345 -17.20 -13.52 -3.12
N ASP A 346 -17.01 -14.79 -2.81
CA ASP A 346 -17.60 -15.47 -1.64
C ASP A 346 -16.52 -15.78 -0.61
N ILE A 347 -15.96 -14.72 -0.01
CA ILE A 347 -14.97 -14.83 1.05
C ILE A 347 -15.69 -14.76 2.39
N ASP A 348 -15.67 -15.88 3.11
CA ASP A 348 -16.12 -15.96 4.50
C ASP A 348 -15.10 -15.29 5.44
N TRP A 349 -15.51 -14.17 6.06
CA TRP A 349 -14.67 -13.36 6.94
C TRP A 349 -15.51 -12.41 7.79
N SER A 350 -14.89 -11.81 8.80
CA SER A 350 -15.50 -10.76 9.59
C SER A 350 -14.46 -9.79 10.14
N VAL A 351 -14.81 -8.51 10.16
CA VAL A 351 -14.10 -7.45 10.90
C VAL A 351 -14.79 -7.26 12.25
N CYS A 352 -14.84 -8.33 13.05
CA CYS A 352 -15.45 -8.31 14.38
C CYS A 352 -14.56 -7.67 15.45
N GLY A 353 -13.36 -7.22 15.07
CA GLY A 353 -12.28 -6.80 15.94
C GLY A 353 -11.58 -7.95 16.65
N VAL A 354 -10.40 -7.67 17.19
CA VAL A 354 -9.56 -8.65 17.91
C VAL A 354 -9.13 -8.08 19.26
N LEU A 355 -9.46 -8.80 20.34
CA LEU A 355 -8.99 -8.52 21.69
C LEU A 355 -7.80 -9.42 22.03
N ARG A 356 -6.63 -8.81 22.26
CA ARG A 356 -5.39 -9.50 22.63
C ARG A 356 -5.03 -9.23 24.09
N LEU A 357 -5.36 -10.18 24.94
CA LEU A 357 -5.08 -10.13 26.38
C LEU A 357 -3.58 -10.22 26.70
N ALA A 358 -3.18 -9.56 27.79
CA ALA A 358 -1.86 -9.75 28.37
C ALA A 358 -1.68 -11.18 28.90
N ARG A 359 -0.45 -11.70 28.85
CA ARG A 359 -0.10 -13.08 29.22
C ARG A 359 0.83 -13.02 30.43
N GLY A 360 0.23 -12.82 31.60
CA GLY A 360 0.94 -12.58 32.85
C GLY A 360 1.71 -11.25 32.89
N ASP A 361 2.32 -11.00 34.03
CA ASP A 361 2.85 -9.68 34.39
C ASP A 361 3.97 -9.18 33.48
N LYS A 362 4.84 -10.08 33.02
CA LYS A 362 5.94 -9.72 32.10
C LYS A 362 5.41 -9.24 30.74
N HIS A 363 4.40 -9.92 30.19
CA HIS A 363 3.79 -9.50 28.93
C HIS A 363 2.99 -8.22 29.13
N LEU A 364 2.25 -8.08 30.24
CA LEU A 364 1.54 -6.86 30.60
C LEU A 364 2.47 -5.64 30.65
N ALA A 365 3.57 -5.74 31.39
CA ALA A 365 4.55 -4.65 31.47
C ALA A 365 5.18 -4.32 30.11
N GLN A 366 5.37 -5.31 29.23
CA GLN A 366 5.82 -5.06 27.86
C GLN A 366 4.76 -4.30 27.04
N GLN A 367 3.49 -4.68 27.13
CA GLN A 367 2.40 -4.03 26.39
C GLN A 367 2.16 -2.58 26.86
N LEU A 368 2.23 -2.31 28.16
CA LEU A 368 2.12 -0.95 28.69
C LEU A 368 3.25 -0.04 28.20
N ARG A 369 4.49 -0.55 28.11
CA ARG A 369 5.61 0.21 27.51
C ARG A 369 5.39 0.53 26.03
N ILE A 370 4.75 -0.37 25.29
CA ILE A 370 4.37 -0.11 23.89
C ILE A 370 3.33 1.01 23.83
N LEU A 371 2.31 0.97 24.70
CA LEU A 371 1.28 2.02 24.79
C LEU A 371 1.90 3.39 25.07
N GLU A 372 2.80 3.48 26.05
CA GLU A 372 3.49 4.71 26.43
C GLU A 372 4.32 5.30 25.28
N THR A 373 4.91 4.44 24.44
CA THR A 373 5.81 4.85 23.36
C THR A 373 5.05 5.20 22.09
N LEU A 374 4.19 4.30 21.60
CA LEU A 374 3.54 4.45 20.30
C LEU A 374 2.31 5.38 20.35
N LYS A 375 1.52 5.30 21.43
CA LYS A 375 0.24 6.03 21.58
C LYS A 375 -0.61 5.97 20.30
N PRO A 376 -0.98 4.76 19.84
CA PRO A 376 -1.71 4.60 18.58
C PRO A 376 -3.06 5.31 18.61
N ASP A 377 -3.53 5.73 17.43
CA ASP A 377 -4.90 6.22 17.29
C ASP A 377 -5.88 5.11 17.68
N SER A 378 -6.95 5.48 18.40
CA SER A 378 -7.94 4.52 18.92
C SER A 378 -8.70 3.79 17.82
N SER A 379 -8.74 4.33 16.60
CA SER A 379 -9.30 3.62 15.43
C SER A 379 -8.42 2.45 14.98
N PHE A 380 -7.13 2.46 15.33
CA PHE A 380 -6.21 1.37 15.01
C PHE A 380 -6.04 0.39 16.18
N ALA A 381 -5.70 0.89 17.37
CA ALA A 381 -5.49 0.07 18.56
C ALA A 381 -5.81 0.84 19.85
N GLN A 382 -6.55 0.20 20.76
CA GLN A 382 -6.93 0.77 22.05
C GLN A 382 -6.51 -0.16 23.18
N TRP A 383 -5.96 0.39 24.25
CA TRP A 383 -5.74 -0.37 25.48
C TRP A 383 -7.02 -0.40 26.32
N LEU A 384 -7.43 -1.59 26.75
CA LEU A 384 -8.58 -1.81 27.61
C LEU A 384 -8.16 -2.36 28.97
N THR A 385 -8.79 -1.84 30.02
CA THR A 385 -8.77 -2.47 31.34
C THR A 385 -9.44 -3.85 31.29
N GLN A 386 -9.25 -4.67 32.33
CA GLN A 386 -9.88 -5.99 32.40
C GLN A 386 -11.40 -5.93 32.36
N ASP A 387 -12.01 -4.95 33.05
CA ASP A 387 -13.46 -4.78 33.08
C ASP A 387 -13.96 -4.38 31.68
N GLN A 388 -13.37 -3.37 31.06
CA GLN A 388 -13.70 -2.97 29.69
C GLN A 388 -13.51 -4.10 28.67
N ALA A 389 -12.46 -4.90 28.85
CA ALA A 389 -12.18 -6.06 28.00
C ALA A 389 -13.23 -7.17 28.19
N SER A 390 -13.73 -7.35 29.42
CA SER A 390 -14.80 -8.31 29.74
C SER A 390 -16.13 -7.86 29.15
N ASP A 391 -16.47 -6.58 29.34
CA ASP A 391 -17.67 -5.96 28.79
C ASP A 391 -17.69 -6.05 27.26
N LEU A 392 -16.56 -5.77 26.62
CA LEU A 392 -16.41 -5.88 25.16
C LEU A 392 -16.54 -7.33 24.68
N ALA A 393 -15.93 -8.28 25.38
CA ALA A 393 -15.95 -9.70 24.99
C ALA A 393 -17.30 -10.38 25.28
N GLY A 394 -18.15 -9.78 26.12
CA GLY A 394 -19.38 -10.39 26.61
C GLY A 394 -19.14 -11.57 27.56
N VAL A 395 -17.90 -11.77 28.02
CA VAL A 395 -17.49 -12.81 28.96
C VAL A 395 -16.40 -12.28 29.88
N SER A 396 -16.34 -12.75 31.12
CA SER A 396 -15.25 -12.39 32.03
C SER A 396 -13.90 -12.80 31.47
N VAL A 397 -12.98 -11.85 31.36
CA VAL A 397 -11.57 -12.11 31.02
C VAL A 397 -10.69 -11.92 32.25
N ASN A 398 -9.49 -12.52 32.24
CA ASN A 398 -8.59 -12.54 33.40
C ASN A 398 -7.45 -11.51 33.33
N ALA A 399 -7.44 -10.64 32.32
CA ALA A 399 -6.39 -9.65 32.11
C ALA A 399 -6.88 -8.47 31.27
N PRO A 400 -6.23 -7.30 31.37
CA PRO A 400 -6.38 -6.23 30.39
C PRO A 400 -5.73 -6.60 29.05
N GLY A 401 -5.97 -5.82 28.00
CA GLY A 401 -5.43 -6.13 26.67
C GLY A 401 -5.61 -5.04 25.63
N TRP A 402 -5.06 -5.32 24.45
CA TRP A 402 -5.23 -4.48 23.27
C TRP A 402 -6.47 -4.88 22.49
N TRP A 403 -7.32 -3.90 22.18
CA TRP A 403 -8.42 -4.01 21.26
C TRP A 403 -8.03 -3.43 19.89
N PHE A 404 -8.27 -4.20 18.83
CA PHE A 404 -8.03 -3.79 17.46
C PHE A 404 -9.35 -3.83 16.68
N PRO A 405 -10.09 -2.72 16.57
CA PRO A 405 -11.43 -2.70 15.99
C PRO A 405 -11.44 -3.04 14.49
N GLY A 406 -10.40 -2.66 13.75
CA GLY A 406 -10.27 -2.93 12.31
C GLY A 406 -9.73 -4.33 11.96
N CYS A 407 -9.61 -5.23 12.94
CA CYS A 407 -9.10 -6.59 12.77
C CYS A 407 -10.22 -7.63 12.81
N GLY A 408 -9.89 -8.90 12.60
CA GLY A 408 -10.86 -9.99 12.75
C GLY A 408 -10.32 -11.31 12.24
N TRP A 409 -11.18 -12.07 11.58
CA TRP A 409 -10.84 -13.38 11.03
C TRP A 409 -11.28 -13.53 9.58
N VAL A 410 -10.61 -14.42 8.86
CA VAL A 410 -10.96 -14.85 7.49
C VAL A 410 -10.81 -16.36 7.40
N ASN A 411 -11.69 -17.04 6.66
CA ASN A 411 -11.50 -18.43 6.26
C ASN A 411 -10.43 -18.48 5.15
N PRO A 412 -9.21 -18.99 5.42
CA PRO A 412 -8.14 -18.96 4.42
C PRO A 412 -8.44 -19.77 3.14
N PRO A 413 -9.13 -20.93 3.18
CA PRO A 413 -9.56 -21.62 1.97
C PRO A 413 -10.49 -20.80 1.06
N SER A 414 -11.49 -20.11 1.61
CA SER A 414 -12.39 -19.24 0.82
C SER A 414 -11.63 -18.10 0.15
N LEU A 415 -10.67 -17.50 0.87
CA LEU A 415 -9.78 -16.47 0.35
C LEU A 415 -8.87 -16.99 -0.79
N CYS A 416 -8.24 -18.16 -0.62
CA CYS A 416 -7.46 -18.79 -1.68
C CYS A 416 -8.29 -19.06 -2.94
N LYS A 417 -9.51 -19.60 -2.77
CA LYS A 417 -10.44 -19.87 -3.87
C LYS A 417 -10.83 -18.58 -4.59
N ALA A 418 -11.14 -17.52 -3.86
CA ALA A 418 -11.47 -16.22 -4.43
C ALA A 418 -10.31 -15.61 -5.23
N TRP A 419 -9.06 -15.70 -4.73
CA TRP A 419 -7.90 -15.22 -5.47
C TRP A 419 -7.68 -15.99 -6.78
N LEU A 420 -7.79 -17.33 -6.76
CA LEU A 420 -7.68 -18.11 -7.98
C LEU A 420 -8.82 -17.84 -8.96
N ALA A 421 -10.05 -17.66 -8.47
CA ALA A 421 -11.19 -17.29 -9.30
C ALA A 421 -10.97 -15.94 -10.00
N SER A 422 -10.43 -14.94 -9.28
CA SER A 422 -10.09 -13.63 -9.87
C SER A 422 -9.02 -13.69 -10.97
N ALA A 423 -8.28 -14.81 -11.04
CA ALA A 423 -7.18 -15.03 -11.96
C ALA A 423 -7.46 -16.11 -13.02
N ALA A 424 -8.71 -16.62 -13.09
CA ALA A 424 -9.04 -17.83 -13.82
C ALA A 424 -8.71 -17.75 -15.31
N GLU A 425 -8.97 -16.61 -15.96
CA GLU A 425 -8.68 -16.42 -17.39
C GLU A 425 -7.18 -16.45 -17.73
N ALA A 426 -6.33 -16.11 -16.76
CA ALA A 426 -4.89 -16.00 -16.95
C ALA A 426 -4.11 -17.19 -16.36
N THR A 427 -4.80 -18.14 -15.71
CA THR A 427 -4.15 -19.20 -14.92
C THR A 427 -4.60 -20.58 -15.34
N THR A 428 -3.64 -21.44 -15.70
CA THR A 428 -3.85 -22.88 -15.79
C THR A 428 -3.46 -23.52 -14.46
N THR A 429 -4.41 -24.15 -13.78
CA THR A 429 -4.18 -24.81 -12.48
C THR A 429 -4.08 -26.33 -12.63
N HIS A 430 -3.13 -26.92 -11.93
CA HIS A 430 -2.85 -28.36 -11.94
C HIS A 430 -2.84 -28.89 -10.50
N PHE A 431 -3.95 -29.49 -10.07
CA PHE A 431 -4.08 -30.19 -8.79
C PHE A 431 -3.60 -31.64 -8.88
N ASN A 432 -3.27 -32.24 -7.74
CA ASN A 432 -2.65 -33.57 -7.64
C ASN A 432 -1.37 -33.69 -8.48
N LYS A 433 -0.63 -32.59 -8.64
CA LYS A 433 0.55 -32.48 -9.49
C LYS A 433 1.72 -31.89 -8.70
N PRO A 434 2.34 -32.67 -7.79
CA PRO A 434 3.54 -32.24 -7.08
C PRO A 434 4.70 -31.97 -8.06
N VAL A 435 5.41 -30.86 -7.82
CA VAL A 435 6.69 -30.56 -8.47
C VAL A 435 7.82 -31.06 -7.58
N PHE A 436 8.68 -31.91 -8.11
CA PHE A 436 9.78 -32.54 -7.37
C PHE A 436 11.11 -31.83 -7.58
N LYS A 437 11.28 -31.16 -8.72
CA LYS A 437 12.52 -30.52 -9.12
C LYS A 437 12.23 -29.28 -9.94
N ILE A 438 13.06 -28.25 -9.75
CA ILE A 438 13.13 -27.08 -10.63
C ILE A 438 14.58 -26.87 -11.06
N GLU A 439 14.78 -26.53 -12.32
CA GLU A 439 16.10 -26.24 -12.89
C GLU A 439 16.01 -25.14 -13.94
N LYS A 440 17.08 -24.35 -14.04
CA LYS A 440 17.20 -23.31 -15.05
C LYS A 440 17.92 -23.87 -16.28
N TYR A 441 17.33 -23.70 -17.45
CA TYR A 441 17.86 -24.10 -18.75
C TYR A 441 17.84 -22.89 -19.68
N GLY A 442 19.00 -22.31 -19.95
CA GLY A 442 19.09 -21.02 -20.63
C GLY A 442 18.34 -19.94 -19.83
N ASP A 443 17.40 -19.25 -20.48
CA ASP A 443 16.60 -18.19 -19.88
C ASP A 443 15.30 -18.69 -19.24
N LEU A 444 14.99 -19.99 -19.33
CA LEU A 444 13.76 -20.57 -18.81
C LEU A 444 14.00 -21.43 -17.57
N TRP A 445 13.03 -21.42 -16.67
CA TRP A 445 12.86 -22.39 -15.60
C TRP A 445 11.98 -23.53 -16.06
N ARG A 446 12.37 -24.76 -15.69
CA ARG A 446 11.60 -25.98 -15.90
C ARG A 446 11.19 -26.58 -14.57
N ALA A 447 9.93 -26.99 -14.46
CA ALA A 447 9.40 -27.77 -13.35
C ALA A 447 9.26 -29.23 -13.77
N PHE A 448 9.62 -30.18 -12.90
CA PHE A 448 9.59 -31.61 -13.21
C PHE A 448 8.77 -32.41 -12.19
N ASN A 449 8.19 -33.51 -12.67
CA ASN A 449 7.61 -34.54 -11.81
C ASN A 449 8.68 -35.48 -11.23
N GLU A 450 8.25 -36.50 -10.48
CA GLU A 450 9.13 -37.48 -9.84
C GLU A 450 9.94 -38.30 -10.84
N GLN A 451 9.36 -38.61 -12.01
CA GLN A 451 9.99 -39.38 -13.07
C GLN A 451 10.97 -38.54 -13.92
N GLY A 452 11.19 -37.27 -13.59
CA GLY A 452 12.06 -36.37 -14.34
C GLY A 452 11.46 -35.86 -15.66
N VAL A 453 10.15 -35.97 -15.84
CA VAL A 453 9.43 -35.40 -16.99
C VAL A 453 9.11 -33.93 -16.71
N VAL A 454 9.36 -33.08 -17.71
CA VAL A 454 9.02 -31.65 -17.66
C VAL A 454 7.50 -31.48 -17.60
N LEU A 455 7.04 -30.75 -16.59
CA LEU A 455 5.63 -30.38 -16.39
C LEU A 455 5.30 -29.05 -17.07
N ALA A 456 6.20 -28.06 -16.98
CA ALA A 456 6.04 -26.75 -17.60
C ALA A 456 7.40 -26.03 -17.70
N GLU A 457 7.43 -25.01 -18.58
CA GLU A 457 8.56 -24.09 -18.75
C GLU A 457 8.07 -22.65 -18.70
N ALA A 458 8.81 -21.75 -18.04
CA ALA A 458 8.52 -20.31 -17.99
C ALA A 458 9.78 -19.51 -17.65
N PRO A 459 9.87 -18.23 -18.04
CA PRO A 459 11.01 -17.38 -17.67
C PRO A 459 11.07 -17.09 -16.16
N VAL A 460 9.94 -17.22 -15.45
CA VAL A 460 9.85 -17.00 -14.00
C VAL A 460 9.29 -18.24 -13.31
N VAL A 461 9.88 -18.61 -12.17
CA VAL A 461 9.34 -19.59 -11.23
C VAL A 461 9.17 -18.98 -9.85
N ILE A 462 8.02 -19.24 -9.23
CA ILE A 462 7.64 -18.75 -7.91
C ILE A 462 7.46 -19.96 -7.01
N VAL A 463 8.31 -20.05 -5.99
CA VAL A 463 8.31 -21.14 -5.02
C VAL A 463 7.46 -20.71 -3.81
N ALA A 464 6.22 -21.19 -3.75
CA ALA A 464 5.24 -20.85 -2.72
C ALA A 464 4.71 -22.09 -1.95
N ASN A 465 5.51 -23.17 -1.91
CA ASN A 465 5.18 -24.47 -1.32
C ASN A 465 5.72 -24.63 0.12
N ALA A 466 5.81 -23.52 0.87
CA ALA A 466 6.22 -23.48 2.27
C ALA A 466 7.55 -24.23 2.54
N ASN A 467 7.61 -25.09 3.57
CA ASN A 467 8.83 -25.81 3.94
C ASN A 467 9.32 -26.78 2.86
N GLU A 468 8.49 -27.16 1.89
CA GLU A 468 8.93 -27.99 0.77
C GLU A 468 9.82 -27.24 -0.22
N ALA A 469 9.87 -25.91 -0.14
CA ALA A 469 10.84 -25.11 -0.89
C ALA A 469 12.28 -25.57 -0.63
N ALA A 470 12.60 -26.05 0.58
CA ALA A 470 13.94 -26.54 0.91
C ALA A 470 14.32 -27.84 0.15
N LYS A 471 13.37 -28.51 -0.53
CA LYS A 471 13.64 -29.72 -1.32
C LYS A 471 14.29 -29.40 -2.67
N PHE A 472 14.10 -28.20 -3.21
CA PHE A 472 14.70 -27.84 -4.50
C PHE A 472 16.15 -27.39 -4.32
N ALA A 473 17.04 -27.81 -5.23
CA ALA A 473 18.45 -27.42 -5.20
C ALA A 473 18.64 -25.89 -5.17
N ALA A 474 17.83 -25.14 -5.93
CA ALA A 474 17.89 -23.69 -6.00
C ALA A 474 17.54 -22.97 -4.68
N THR A 475 16.75 -23.59 -3.79
CA THR A 475 16.22 -22.97 -2.56
C THR A 475 16.59 -23.73 -1.28
N ARG A 476 17.39 -24.79 -1.36
CA ARG A 476 17.82 -25.63 -0.23
C ARG A 476 18.64 -24.87 0.83
N HIS A 477 19.29 -23.79 0.44
CA HIS A 477 20.11 -22.96 1.33
C HIS A 477 19.28 -22.05 2.26
N LEU A 478 17.97 -21.93 2.04
CA LEU A 478 17.10 -21.09 2.86
C LEU A 478 16.90 -21.70 4.25
N PRO A 479 16.96 -20.91 5.34
CA PRO A 479 16.87 -21.40 6.72
C PRO A 479 15.41 -21.65 7.14
N LEU A 480 14.73 -22.58 6.46
CA LEU A 480 13.32 -22.89 6.70
C LEU A 480 13.17 -23.94 7.82
N ILE A 481 12.41 -23.60 8.86
CA ILE A 481 12.16 -24.47 10.02
C ILE A 481 10.65 -24.78 10.10
N PRO A 482 10.24 -26.06 10.00
CA PRO A 482 8.83 -26.42 10.11
C PRO A 482 8.36 -26.36 11.57
N PHE A 483 7.28 -25.63 11.81
CA PHE A 483 6.53 -25.65 13.07
C PHE A 483 5.17 -26.31 12.87
N ARG A 484 4.91 -27.40 13.59
CA ARG A 484 3.61 -28.06 13.59
C ARG A 484 2.67 -27.36 14.58
N GLY A 485 1.48 -27.02 14.11
CA GLY A 485 0.37 -26.54 14.94
C GLY A 485 -0.83 -27.46 14.83
N GLN A 486 -1.73 -27.39 15.81
CA GLN A 486 -3.02 -28.06 15.79
C GLN A 486 -4.10 -27.06 16.22
N ILE A 487 -5.21 -27.04 15.48
CA ILE A 487 -6.39 -26.25 15.82
C ILE A 487 -7.50 -27.24 16.20
N SER A 488 -8.15 -26.99 17.33
CA SER A 488 -9.34 -27.74 17.76
C SER A 488 -10.58 -27.01 17.31
N GLN A 489 -11.51 -27.73 16.69
CA GLN A 489 -12.84 -27.21 16.35
C GLN A 489 -13.83 -27.74 17.40
N LEU A 490 -14.59 -26.83 17.99
CA LEU A 490 -15.61 -27.14 18.99
C LEU A 490 -16.96 -26.63 18.47
N PRO A 491 -18.05 -27.41 18.59
CA PRO A 491 -19.39 -26.90 18.33
C PRO A 491 -19.72 -25.73 19.26
N ILE A 492 -20.39 -24.70 18.72
CA ILE A 492 -20.86 -23.56 19.53
C ILE A 492 -21.78 -24.05 20.67
N SER A 493 -22.55 -25.11 20.45
CA SER A 493 -23.41 -25.73 21.47
C SER A 493 -22.66 -26.25 22.70
N HIS A 494 -21.34 -26.44 22.62
CA HIS A 494 -20.50 -26.88 23.74
C HIS A 494 -19.87 -25.70 24.50
N LEU A 495 -20.02 -24.46 24.02
CA LEU A 495 -19.59 -23.26 24.73
C LEU A 495 -20.70 -22.86 25.70
N HIS A 496 -20.53 -23.16 26.99
CA HIS A 496 -21.44 -22.68 28.02
C HIS A 496 -21.34 -21.15 28.12
N THR A 497 -22.31 -20.42 27.57
CA THR A 497 -22.51 -19.00 27.90
C THR A 497 -23.02 -18.95 29.33
N SER A 498 -22.10 -18.78 30.27
CA SER A 498 -22.46 -18.33 31.62
C SER A 498 -22.96 -16.91 31.45
N ALA A 499 -24.29 -16.73 31.44
CA ALA A 499 -24.93 -15.43 31.37
C ALA A 499 -24.60 -14.60 32.61
#